data_AF-A0A379TRZ6-F1
#
_entry.id   AF-A0A379TRZ6-F1
#
_cell.length_a   1.000
_cell.length_b   1.000
_cell.length_c   1.000
_cell.angle_alpha   90.00
_cell.angle_beta   90.00
_cell.angle_gamma   90.00
#
_symmetry.space_group_name_H-M   'P 1'
#
loop_
_entity.id
_entity.type
_entity.pdbx_description
1 polymer ?
#
loop_
_entity_poly.entity_id
_entity_poly.type
_entity_poly.pdbx_seq_one_letter_code
_entity_poly.pdbx_strand_id
1 'polypeptide(L)' 'MFLDKRGNPDSKKSLTSHLAVGTPGNVAGFSLVLEKYGTMPLNKVLRPAIKLAQEGFIVNDALADDLKKYGSETLPPA' A
#
# COMPACT_ATOMS: atom_id res chain seq x y z
N MET A 1 9.55 -17.77 -10.13
CA MET A 1 10.25 -16.55 -10.62
C MET A 1 9.65 -16.17 -11.96
N PHE A 2 9.25 -14.92 -12.17
CA PHE A 2 8.71 -14.50 -13.47
C PHE A 2 9.86 -14.39 -14.48
N LEU A 3 9.85 -15.27 -15.48
CA LEU A 3 10.86 -15.33 -16.52
C LEU A 3 10.22 -15.15 -17.91
N ASP A 4 10.96 -14.54 -18.81
CA ASP A 4 10.62 -14.49 -20.23
C ASP A 4 10.95 -15.83 -20.93
N LYS A 5 10.64 -15.92 -22.23
CA LYS A 5 10.90 -17.13 -23.04
C LYS A 5 12.39 -17.48 -23.17
N ARG A 6 13.29 -16.56 -22.82
CA ARG A 6 14.75 -16.72 -22.88
C ARG A 6 15.36 -16.98 -21.50
N GLY A 7 14.54 -17.04 -20.45
CA GLY A 7 14.99 -17.28 -19.07
C GLY A 7 15.44 -16.03 -18.33
N ASN A 8 15.23 -14.82 -18.86
CA ASN A 8 15.57 -13.57 -18.16
C ASN A 8 14.42 -13.11 -17.25
N PRO A 9 14.70 -12.37 -16.15
CA PRO A 9 13.66 -11.81 -15.30
C PRO A 9 12.67 -10.91 -16.06
N ASP A 10 11.37 -11.12 -15.82
CA ASP A 10 10.29 -10.31 -16.40
C ASP A 10 9.79 -9.29 -15.37
N SER A 11 10.41 -8.11 -15.36
CA SER A 11 10.13 -7.03 -14.39
C SER A 11 8.70 -6.48 -14.50
N LYS A 12 8.09 -6.51 -15.69
CA LYS A 12 6.70 -6.03 -15.86
C LYS A 12 5.74 -6.94 -15.10
N LYS A 13 5.94 -8.25 -15.17
CA LYS A 13 5.13 -9.20 -14.39
C LYS A 13 5.36 -9.08 -12.89
N SER A 14 6.61 -8.93 -12.47
CA SER A 14 6.97 -8.94 -11.05
C SER A 14 6.76 -7.60 -10.33
N LEU A 15 6.63 -6.47 -11.04
CA LEU A 15 6.54 -5.14 -10.42
C LEU A 15 5.19 -4.45 -10.67
N THR A 16 4.67 -4.48 -11.89
CA THR A 16 3.54 -3.62 -12.29
C THR A 16 2.30 -4.38 -12.75
N SER A 17 2.33 -5.72 -12.77
CA SER A 17 1.16 -6.54 -13.09
C SER A 17 0.42 -7.01 -11.84
N HIS A 18 -0.84 -7.43 -12.00
CA HIS A 18 -1.61 -8.08 -10.93
C HIS A 18 -0.90 -9.31 -10.33
N LEU A 19 -0.02 -9.96 -11.10
CA LEU A 19 0.76 -11.12 -10.65
C LEU A 19 1.88 -10.73 -9.67
N ALA A 20 2.22 -9.44 -9.56
CA ALA A 20 3.18 -8.92 -8.60
C ALA A 20 2.65 -8.95 -7.17
N VAL A 21 1.32 -9.02 -7.00
CA VAL A 21 0.67 -8.91 -5.69
C VAL A 21 0.63 -10.28 -5.00
N GLY A 22 1.33 -10.39 -3.87
CA GLY A 22 1.11 -11.47 -2.90
C GLY A 22 -0.04 -11.14 -1.95
N THR A 23 -0.52 -12.14 -1.21
CA THR A 23 -1.55 -11.96 -0.18
C THR A 23 -1.10 -10.93 0.87
N PRO A 24 -1.77 -9.77 1.02
CA PRO A 24 -1.33 -8.73 1.96
C PRO A 24 -1.53 -9.14 3.42
N GLY A 25 -0.49 -8.99 4.26
CA GLY A 25 -0.49 -9.42 5.67
C GLY A 25 -0.67 -8.32 6.72
N ASN A 26 -0.65 -7.04 6.32
CA ASN A 26 -0.56 -5.90 7.26
C ASN A 26 -1.71 -5.87 8.28
N VAL A 27 -2.96 -6.01 7.84
CA VAL A 27 -4.14 -5.95 8.73
C VAL A 27 -4.10 -7.07 9.78
N ALA A 28 -3.73 -8.29 9.36
CA ALA A 28 -3.58 -9.43 10.25
C ALA A 28 -2.44 -9.21 11.26
N GLY A 29 -1.29 -8.74 10.79
CA GLY A 29 -0.13 -8.44 11.63
C GLY A 29 -0.42 -7.38 12.69
N PHE A 30 -1.04 -6.26 12.29
CA PHE A 30 -1.39 -5.19 13.23
C PHE A 30 -2.45 -5.63 14.24
N SER A 31 -3.46 -6.37 13.80
CA SER A 31 -4.49 -6.90 14.71
C SER A 31 -3.89 -7.87 15.72
N LEU A 32 -3.02 -8.79 15.27
CA LEU A 32 -2.33 -9.75 16.14
C LEU A 32 -1.44 -9.08 17.19
N VAL A 33 -0.63 -8.10 16.77
CA VAL A 33 0.24 -7.36 17.70
C VAL A 33 -0.58 -6.55 18.70
N LEU A 34 -1.66 -5.91 18.25
CA LEU A 34 -2.55 -5.15 19.13
C LEU A 34 -3.29 -6.05 20.12
N GLU A 35 -3.77 -7.22 19.68
CA GLU A 35 -4.42 -8.20 20.55
C GLU A 35 -3.47 -8.72 21.62
N LYS A 36 -2.24 -9.06 21.22
CA LYS A 36 -1.28 -9.72 22.12
C LYS A 36 -0.55 -8.76 23.06
N TYR A 37 -0.29 -7.53 22.61
CA TYR A 37 0.58 -6.59 23.29
C TYR A 37 -0.01 -5.18 23.47
N GLY A 38 -1.17 -4.90 22.86
CA GLY A 38 -1.82 -3.61 22.92
C GLY A 38 -2.61 -3.39 24.21
N THR A 39 -3.02 -2.14 24.39
CA THR A 39 -3.81 -1.70 25.56
C THR A 39 -5.12 -1.01 25.17
N MET A 40 -5.40 -0.90 23.88
CA MET A 40 -6.58 -0.23 23.33
C MET A 40 -7.29 -1.12 22.30
N PRO A 41 -8.62 -1.02 22.18
CA PRO A 41 -9.35 -1.76 21.15
C PRO A 41 -9.05 -1.23 19.74
N LEU A 42 -9.13 -2.11 18.75
CA LEU A 42 -8.80 -1.83 17.34
C LEU A 42 -9.56 -0.61 16.77
N ASN A 43 -10.85 -0.49 17.11
CA ASN A 43 -11.68 0.62 16.66
C ASN A 43 -11.19 1.99 17.14
N LYS A 44 -10.56 2.07 18.33
CA LYS A 44 -10.02 3.32 18.85
C LYS A 44 -8.74 3.72 18.14
N VAL A 45 -7.85 2.76 17.86
CA VAL A 45 -6.57 3.04 17.20
C VAL A 45 -6.71 3.30 15.71
N LEU A 46 -7.73 2.74 15.04
CA LEU A 46 -8.01 3.02 13.63
C LEU A 46 -8.77 4.33 13.39
N ARG A 47 -9.49 4.84 14.40
CA ARG A 47 -10.37 6.02 14.24
C ARG A 47 -9.68 7.26 13.65
N PRO A 48 -8.43 7.61 14.02
CA PRO A 48 -7.74 8.75 13.41
C PRO A 48 -7.52 8.57 11.88
N ALA A 49 -7.13 7.36 11.45
CA ALA A 49 -6.90 7.08 10.03
C ALA A 49 -8.22 7.09 9.23
N ILE A 50 -9.29 6.55 9.81
CA ILE A 50 -10.65 6.60 9.21
C ILE A 50 -11.08 8.06 8.99
N LYS A 51 -10.85 8.92 9.99
CA LYS A 51 -11.17 10.35 9.89
C LYS A 51 -10.41 11.02 8.73
N LEU A 52 -9.09 10.84 8.67
CA LEU A 52 -8.27 11.40 7.58
C LEU A 52 -8.69 10.91 6.20
N ALA A 53 -9.11 9.64 6.08
CA ALA A 53 -9.58 9.08 4.81
C ALA A 53 -10.96 9.62 4.39
N GLN A 54 -11.86 9.87 5.35
CA GLN A 54 -13.21 10.36 5.08
C GLN A 54 -13.26 11.87 4.86
N GLU A 55 -12.53 12.63 5.66
CA GLU A 55 -12.55 14.10 5.65
C GLU A 55 -11.46 14.68 4.74
N GLY A 56 -10.48 13.86 4.33
CA GLY A 56 -9.32 14.29 3.57
C GLY A 56 -8.25 14.96 4.43
N PHE A 57 -7.13 15.28 3.78
CA PHE A 57 -6.01 16.01 4.37
C PHE A 57 -5.29 16.81 3.29
N ILE A 58 -4.55 17.85 3.69
CA ILE A 58 -3.81 18.71 2.75
C ILE A 58 -2.59 17.96 2.22
N VAL A 59 -2.41 17.96 0.91
CA VAL A 59 -1.23 17.42 0.24
C VAL A 59 -0.03 18.29 0.59
N ASN A 60 0.98 17.68 1.22
CA ASN A 60 2.27 18.33 1.50
C ASN A 60 3.25 18.12 0.34
N ASP A 61 4.40 18.81 0.40
CA ASP A 61 5.41 18.73 -0.65
C ASP A 61 5.88 17.30 -0.91
N ALA A 62 6.07 16.50 0.15
CA ALA A 62 6.48 15.10 0.01
C ALA A 62 5.48 14.27 -0.82
N LEU A 63 4.18 14.36 -0.48
CA LEU A 63 3.15 13.64 -1.21
C LEU A 63 2.99 14.18 -2.64
N ALA A 64 3.10 15.50 -2.83
CA ALA A 64 3.03 16.12 -4.17
C ALA A 64 4.17 15.63 -5.07
N ASP A 65 5.39 15.61 -4.55
CA ASP A 65 6.59 15.18 -5.27
C ASP A 65 6.52 13.70 -5.64
N ASP A 66 6.11 12.84 -4.70
CA ASP A 66 5.99 11.40 -4.94
C ASP A 66 4.90 11.07 -5.96
N LEU A 67 3.74 11.71 -5.88
CA LEU A 67 2.67 11.53 -6.87
C LEU A 67 3.13 11.93 -8.27
N LYS A 68 3.85 13.06 -8.39
CA LYS A 68 4.37 13.53 -9.68
C LYS A 68 5.47 12.63 -10.24
N LYS A 69 6.34 12.10 -9.37
CA LYS A 69 7.52 11.33 -9.79
C LYS A 69 7.22 9.85 -10.02
N TYR A 70 6.37 9.23 -9.21
CA TYR A 70 6.13 7.78 -9.21
C TYR A 70 4.68 7.40 -9.50
N GLY A 71 3.72 8.33 -9.36
CA GLY A 71 2.29 8.02 -9.48
C GLY A 71 1.83 7.70 -10.90
N SER A 72 2.53 8.16 -11.94
CA SER A 72 2.13 8.01 -13.35
C SER A 72 2.04 6.55 -13.84
N GLU A 73 2.71 5.60 -13.18
CA GLU A 73 2.65 4.17 -13.54
C GLU A 73 1.45 3.45 -12.91
N THR A 74 0.81 4.02 -11.90
CA THR A 74 -0.19 3.32 -11.06
C THR A 74 -1.53 4.04 -10.95
N LEU A 75 -1.55 5.36 -11.18
CA LEU A 75 -2.78 6.15 -11.16
C LEU A 75 -3.41 6.18 -12.56
N PRO A 76 -4.75 6.00 -12.68
CA PRO A 76 -5.44 6.24 -13.93
C PRO A 76 -5.26 7.70 -14.38
N PRO A 77 -5.27 7.99 -15.70
CA PRO A 77 -5.23 9.37 -16.18
C PRO A 77 -6.40 10.16 -15.59
N ALA A 78 -6.11 11.43 -15.25
CA ALA A 78 -7.07 12.38 -14.71
C ALA A 78 -8.20 12.70 -15.69
#